data_AF-A0A7S3LBB5-F1
#
_entry.id   AF-A0A7S3LBB5-F1
#
_cell.length_a   1.000
_cell.length_b   1.000
_cell.length_c   1.000
_cell.angle_alpha   90.00
_cell.angle_beta   90.00
_cell.angle_gamma   90.00
#
_symmetry.space_group_name_H-M   'P 1'
#
loop_
_entity.id
_entity.type
_entity.pdbx_description
1 polymer ?
#
loop_
_entity_poly.entity_id
_entity_poly.type
_entity_poly.pdbx_seq_one_letter_code
_entity_poly.pdbx_strand_id
1 'polypeptide(L)'
;IETKDVVETTLALDNYRRACDCGRGAVFLSVARGKVSEGINFDRHYGRAVIMFGVPFQYTLSHVLRARLEYLQTHYQIREQDFLNFDALRQASQCVGRVIRSKTDYGLMIFADSRYARADKRTKLPKWIQQFMSDSCLNLSTDMAVGQVKSFLRLMGQPVDQEALQSVLLTLEEVQKMNPESAAPVIAGEGGAMIIEAT
;
A
#
# COMPACT_ATOMS: atom_id res chain seq x y z
N ILE A 1 -6.64 8.56 -18.06
CA ILE A 1 -5.43 7.73 -18.23
C ILE A 1 -4.25 8.64 -17.93
N GLU A 2 -3.22 8.15 -17.24
CA GLU A 2 -1.99 8.93 -17.00
C GLU A 2 -1.28 9.23 -18.33
N THR A 3 -0.84 10.49 -18.50
CA THR A 3 -0.01 10.89 -19.65
C THR A 3 1.33 11.43 -19.14
N LYS A 4 2.28 11.64 -20.07
CA LYS A 4 3.59 12.23 -19.69
C LYS A 4 3.47 13.70 -19.30
N ASP A 5 2.43 14.38 -19.81
CA ASP A 5 2.15 15.75 -19.46
C ASP A 5 1.50 15.84 -18.07
N VAL A 6 2.01 16.76 -17.26
CA VAL A 6 1.55 16.99 -15.90
C VAL A 6 0.17 17.63 -15.91
N VAL A 7 -0.09 18.56 -16.83
CA VAL A 7 -1.35 19.31 -16.88
C VAL A 7 -2.51 18.38 -17.22
N GLU A 8 -2.35 17.58 -18.29
CA GLU A 8 -3.33 16.54 -18.66
C GLU A 8 -3.55 15.52 -17.53
N THR A 9 -2.48 15.09 -16.87
CA THR A 9 -2.57 14.11 -15.77
C THR A 9 -3.36 14.68 -14.60
N THR A 10 -3.13 15.95 -14.22
CA THR A 10 -3.90 16.63 -13.18
C THR A 10 -5.37 16.76 -13.56
N LEU A 11 -5.67 17.12 -14.81
CA LEU A 11 -7.04 17.17 -15.31
C LEU A 11 -7.73 15.79 -15.29
N ALA A 12 -7.00 14.74 -15.68
CA ALA A 12 -7.51 13.37 -15.63
C ALA A 12 -7.81 12.90 -14.21
N LEU A 13 -7.00 13.29 -13.22
CA LEU A 13 -7.22 12.99 -11.81
C LEU A 13 -8.40 13.75 -11.22
N ASP A 14 -8.57 15.01 -11.61
CA ASP A 14 -9.71 15.82 -11.19
C ASP A 14 -11.02 15.25 -11.74
N ASN A 15 -11.04 14.88 -13.02
CA ASN A 15 -12.18 14.19 -13.63
C ASN A 15 -12.45 12.82 -12.99
N TYR A 16 -11.40 12.08 -12.62
CA TYR A 16 -11.54 10.83 -11.87
C TYR A 16 -12.25 11.05 -10.53
N ARG A 17 -11.82 12.05 -9.75
CA ARG A 17 -12.44 12.37 -8.46
C ARG A 17 -13.90 12.78 -8.61
N ARG A 18 -14.20 13.70 -9.55
CA ARG A 18 -15.57 14.12 -9.86
C ARG A 18 -16.47 12.95 -10.25
N ALA A 19 -15.95 12.01 -11.04
CA ALA A 19 -16.70 10.82 -11.45
C ALA A 19 -16.98 9.86 -10.29
N CYS A 20 -16.05 9.73 -9.34
CA CYS A 20 -16.29 8.99 -8.10
C CYS A 20 -17.32 9.68 -7.21
N ASP A 21 -17.26 11.00 -7.07
CA ASP A 21 -18.16 11.77 -6.20
C ASP A 21 -19.59 11.86 -6.75
N CYS A 22 -19.77 11.81 -8.08
CA CYS A 22 -21.09 11.77 -8.70
C CYS A 22 -21.73 10.38 -8.77
N GLY A 23 -21.09 9.35 -8.20
CA GLY A 23 -21.62 7.99 -8.12
C GLY A 23 -21.53 7.16 -9.41
N ARG A 24 -20.93 7.69 -10.49
CA ARG A 24 -20.67 6.92 -11.72
C ARG A 24 -19.54 5.91 -11.55
N GLY A 25 -18.61 6.22 -10.65
CA GLY A 25 -17.35 5.50 -10.49
C GLY A 25 -16.37 5.79 -11.63
N ALA A 26 -15.11 5.47 -11.41
CA ALA A 26 -14.07 5.68 -12.41
C ALA A 26 -12.94 4.66 -12.26
N VAL A 27 -12.21 4.45 -13.35
CA VAL A 27 -10.99 3.63 -13.39
C VAL A 27 -9.84 4.51 -13.83
N PHE A 28 -8.80 4.59 -13.00
CA PHE A 28 -7.59 5.33 -13.31
C PHE A 28 -6.46 4.36 -13.66
N LEU A 29 -6.06 4.36 -14.93
CA LEU A 29 -4.91 3.59 -15.41
C LEU A 29 -3.66 4.46 -15.33
N SER A 30 -2.70 4.01 -14.52
CA SER A 30 -1.41 4.65 -14.28
C SER A 30 -0.26 3.67 -14.54
N VAL A 31 0.94 4.22 -14.71
CA VAL A 31 2.17 3.45 -14.89
C VAL A 31 2.89 3.37 -13.55
N ALA A 32 3.29 2.16 -13.16
CA ALA A 32 4.16 1.98 -11.99
C ALA A 32 5.52 2.67 -12.25
N ARG A 33 6.05 3.39 -11.25
CA ARG A 33 7.19 4.34 -11.39
C ARG A 33 6.86 5.63 -12.14
N GLY A 34 5.59 5.86 -12.43
CA GLY A 34 5.09 7.15 -12.89
C GLY A 34 4.90 8.13 -11.73
N LYS A 35 4.77 9.41 -12.05
CA LYS A 35 4.58 10.50 -11.06
C LYS A 35 3.33 10.27 -10.21
N VAL A 36 2.27 9.69 -10.81
CA VAL A 36 1.03 9.42 -10.09
C VAL A 36 1.21 8.35 -9.02
N SER A 37 1.96 7.29 -9.33
CA SER A 37 2.21 6.18 -8.41
C SER A 37 3.06 6.57 -7.18
N GLU A 38 3.82 7.67 -7.28
CA GLU A 38 4.68 8.20 -6.22
C GLU A 38 4.08 9.41 -5.47
N GLY A 39 3.38 10.29 -6.17
CA GLY A 39 2.96 11.58 -5.61
C GLY A 39 1.53 11.61 -5.08
N ILE A 40 0.65 10.70 -5.54
CA ILE A 40 -0.79 10.87 -5.36
C ILE A 40 -1.36 9.79 -4.44
N ASN A 41 -2.15 10.24 -3.47
CA ASN A 41 -2.84 9.37 -2.53
C ASN A 41 -4.31 9.24 -2.94
N PHE A 42 -4.80 8.00 -2.95
CA PHE A 42 -6.20 7.67 -3.18
C PHE A 42 -6.85 7.37 -1.84
N ASP A 43 -7.50 8.38 -1.26
CA ASP A 43 -8.10 8.27 0.07
C ASP A 43 -9.52 7.67 -0.01
N ARG A 44 -9.87 6.76 0.91
CA ARG A 44 -11.22 6.22 1.06
C ARG A 44 -11.82 5.66 -0.23
N HIS A 45 -12.93 6.25 -0.70
CA HIS A 45 -13.69 5.77 -1.85
C HIS A 45 -12.98 6.00 -3.18
N TYR A 46 -11.93 6.84 -3.22
CA TYR A 46 -11.10 7.04 -4.40
C TYR A 46 -10.17 5.86 -4.69
N GLY A 47 -10.06 4.86 -3.80
CA GLY A 47 -9.06 3.80 -3.91
C GLY A 47 -9.55 2.42 -3.51
N ARG A 48 -10.80 2.05 -3.80
CA ARG A 48 -11.39 0.79 -3.30
C ARG A 48 -10.73 -0.50 -3.81
N ALA A 49 -10.14 -0.48 -5.01
CA ALA A 49 -9.42 -1.61 -5.56
C ALA A 49 -8.22 -1.13 -6.37
N VAL A 50 -7.03 -1.66 -6.06
CA VAL A 50 -5.83 -1.48 -6.89
C VAL A 50 -5.44 -2.82 -7.49
N ILE A 51 -5.27 -2.79 -8.81
CA ILE A 51 -4.85 -3.94 -9.59
C ILE A 51 -3.43 -3.66 -10.08
N MET A 52 -2.48 -4.46 -9.61
CA MET A 52 -1.11 -4.45 -10.10
C MET A 52 -1.02 -5.40 -11.30
N PHE A 53 -0.96 -4.83 -12.50
CA PHE A 53 -0.77 -5.61 -13.73
C PHE A 53 0.72 -5.90 -13.93
N GLY A 54 1.07 -7.19 -13.86
CA GLY A 54 2.45 -7.61 -14.00
C GLY A 54 3.34 -7.23 -12.82
N VAL A 55 4.64 -7.51 -12.96
CA VAL A 55 5.68 -7.13 -12.00
C VAL A 55 6.46 -5.93 -12.57
N PRO A 56 6.56 -4.78 -11.85
CA PRO A 56 7.12 -3.54 -12.39
C PRO A 56 8.67 -3.56 -12.40
N PHE A 57 9.23 -4.38 -13.28
CA PHE A 57 10.68 -4.47 -13.49
C PHE A 57 11.25 -3.21 -14.13
N GLN A 58 12.47 -2.86 -13.75
CA GLN A 58 13.25 -1.84 -14.44
C GLN A 58 13.79 -2.36 -15.76
N TYR A 59 14.06 -1.45 -16.68
CA TYR A 59 14.69 -1.78 -17.95
C TYR A 59 16.13 -2.27 -17.73
N THR A 60 16.34 -3.57 -17.94
CA THR A 60 17.59 -4.28 -17.61
C THR A 60 18.78 -3.96 -18.52
N LEU A 61 18.53 -3.46 -19.73
CA LEU A 61 19.59 -3.14 -20.70
C LEU A 61 20.21 -1.74 -20.50
N SER A 62 19.80 -0.99 -19.48
CA SER A 62 20.40 0.31 -19.15
C SER A 62 21.82 0.15 -18.64
N HIS A 63 22.78 0.90 -19.20
CA HIS A 63 24.17 0.93 -18.75
C HIS A 63 24.30 1.33 -17.26
N VAL A 64 23.48 2.29 -16.81
CA VAL A 64 23.48 2.76 -15.41
C VAL A 64 23.06 1.63 -14.46
N LEU A 65 22.03 0.87 -14.83
CA LEU A 65 21.57 -0.24 -14.02
C LEU A 65 22.60 -1.38 -13.98
N ARG A 66 23.22 -1.70 -15.12
CA ARG A 66 24.27 -2.73 -15.20
C ARG A 66 25.48 -2.38 -14.33
N ALA A 67 25.97 -1.14 -14.42
CA ALA A 67 27.07 -0.68 -13.56
C ALA A 67 26.73 -0.76 -12.07
N ARG A 68 25.48 -0.41 -11.71
CA ARG A 68 24.99 -0.54 -10.32
C ARG A 68 24.93 -2.01 -9.88
N LEU A 69 24.46 -2.90 -10.74
CA LEU A 69 24.38 -4.34 -10.46
C LEU A 69 25.78 -4.94 -10.24
N GLU A 70 26.73 -4.59 -11.10
CA GLU A 70 28.14 -5.01 -10.99
C GLU A 70 28.79 -4.51 -9.69
N TYR A 71 28.51 -3.25 -9.32
CA TYR A 71 28.96 -2.69 -8.05
C TYR A 71 28.38 -3.44 -6.85
N LEU A 72 27.07 -3.71 -6.86
CA LEU A 72 26.39 -4.44 -5.78
C LEU A 72 26.88 -5.89 -5.66
N GLN A 73 27.18 -6.52 -6.79
CA GLN A 73 27.73 -7.87 -6.83
C GLN A 73 29.16 -7.92 -6.28
N THR A 74 30.02 -6.97 -6.68
CA THR A 74 31.43 -6.93 -6.27
C THR A 74 31.59 -6.57 -4.78
N HIS A 75 30.88 -5.53 -4.32
CA HIS A 75 31.07 -4.99 -2.96
C HIS A 75 30.21 -5.66 -1.90
N TYR A 76 29.00 -6.11 -2.24
CA TYR A 76 28.03 -6.63 -1.27
C TYR A 76 27.60 -8.08 -1.54
N GLN A 77 28.17 -8.73 -2.56
CA GLN A 77 27.83 -10.10 -2.98
C GLN A 77 26.32 -10.31 -3.23
N ILE A 78 25.60 -9.25 -3.62
CA ILE A 78 24.17 -9.32 -3.93
C ILE A 78 24.02 -9.79 -5.38
N ARG A 79 23.26 -10.88 -5.58
CA ARG A 79 22.95 -11.38 -6.92
C ARG A 79 22.05 -10.40 -7.67
N GLU A 80 22.28 -10.25 -8.96
CA GLU A 80 21.51 -9.32 -9.80
C GLU A 80 20.00 -9.58 -9.73
N GLN A 81 19.60 -10.85 -9.81
CA GLN A 81 18.20 -11.25 -9.73
C GLN A 81 17.56 -10.88 -8.39
N ASP A 82 18.31 -10.89 -7.29
CA ASP A 82 17.78 -10.54 -5.98
C ASP A 82 17.46 -9.06 -5.89
N PHE A 83 18.36 -8.21 -6.41
CA PHE A 83 18.14 -6.78 -6.50
C PHE A 83 16.97 -6.42 -7.41
N LEU A 84 16.89 -7.03 -8.60
CA LEU A 84 15.79 -6.77 -9.55
C LEU A 84 14.43 -7.15 -8.97
N ASN A 85 14.34 -8.31 -8.32
CA ASN A 85 13.12 -8.73 -7.63
C ASN A 85 12.77 -7.81 -6.47
N PHE A 86 13.76 -7.41 -5.67
CA PHE A 86 13.56 -6.50 -4.54
C PHE A 86 13.02 -5.14 -5.00
N ASP A 87 13.65 -4.52 -5.99
CA ASP A 87 13.22 -3.20 -6.45
C ASP A 87 11.84 -3.23 -7.11
N ALA A 88 11.52 -4.27 -7.88
CA ALA A 88 10.19 -4.43 -8.46
C ALA A 88 9.10 -4.63 -7.39
N LEU A 89 9.35 -5.44 -6.37
CA LEU A 89 8.38 -5.67 -5.29
C LEU A 89 8.24 -4.46 -4.36
N ARG A 90 9.32 -3.72 -4.13
CA ARG A 90 9.30 -2.44 -3.43
C ARG A 90 8.36 -1.46 -4.15
N GLN A 91 8.51 -1.32 -5.46
CA GLN A 91 7.63 -0.47 -6.26
C GLN A 91 6.18 -0.95 -6.23
N ALA A 92 5.94 -2.25 -6.44
CA ALA A 92 4.59 -2.81 -6.42
C ALA A 92 3.90 -2.55 -5.07
N SER A 93 4.62 -2.78 -3.97
CA SER A 93 4.12 -2.54 -2.61
C SER A 93 3.87 -1.07 -2.34
N GLN A 94 4.67 -0.17 -2.90
CA GLN A 94 4.46 1.29 -2.79
C GLN A 94 3.17 1.72 -3.51
N CYS A 95 2.92 1.19 -4.71
CA CYS A 95 1.69 1.49 -5.45
C CYS A 95 0.45 0.92 -4.73
N VAL A 96 0.53 -0.33 -4.30
CA VAL A 96 -0.58 -1.04 -3.63
C VAL A 96 -0.86 -0.45 -2.24
N GLY A 97 0.18 -0.04 -1.51
CA GLY A 97 0.07 0.58 -0.19
C GLY A 97 -0.63 1.95 -0.18
N ARG A 98 -0.94 2.53 -1.35
CA ARG A 98 -1.72 3.79 -1.45
C ARG A 98 -3.20 3.61 -1.12
N VAL A 99 -3.71 2.38 -1.17
CA VAL A 99 -5.14 2.06 -0.98
C VAL A 99 -5.59 2.17 0.46
N ILE A 100 -4.75 1.76 1.41
CA ILE A 100 -5.15 1.71 2.83
C ILE A 100 -4.49 2.88 3.54
N ARG A 101 -5.31 3.84 3.99
CA ARG A 101 -4.83 5.02 4.71
C ARG A 101 -5.25 5.06 6.19
N SER A 102 -6.38 4.46 6.54
CA SER A 102 -6.86 4.40 7.93
C SER A 102 -7.37 3.01 8.29
N LYS A 103 -7.49 2.75 9.60
CA LYS A 103 -8.03 1.48 10.14
C LYS A 103 -9.50 1.24 9.79
N THR A 104 -10.25 2.33 9.55
CA THR A 104 -11.66 2.29 9.12
C THR A 104 -11.79 2.10 7.62
N ASP A 105 -10.68 2.20 6.88
CA ASP A 105 -10.69 2.13 5.43
C ASP A 105 -10.39 0.70 4.98
N TYR A 106 -11.06 0.30 3.91
CA TYR A 106 -10.85 -1.00 3.29
C TYR A 106 -10.63 -0.83 1.80
N GLY A 107 -9.80 -1.72 1.26
CA GLY A 107 -9.62 -1.81 -0.16
C GLY A 107 -9.01 -3.14 -0.58
N LEU A 108 -9.15 -3.43 -1.86
CA LEU A 108 -8.71 -4.66 -2.47
C LEU A 108 -7.34 -4.45 -3.12
N MET A 109 -6.46 -5.41 -2.91
CA MET A 109 -5.12 -5.43 -3.49
C MET A 109 -5.02 -6.67 -4.37
N ILE A 110 -5.03 -6.48 -5.69
CA ILE A 110 -5.02 -7.58 -6.66
C ILE A 110 -3.69 -7.59 -7.39
N PHE A 111 -2.96 -8.69 -7.30
CA PHE A 111 -1.73 -8.92 -8.04
C PHE A 111 -2.03 -9.79 -9.27
N ALA A 112 -2.15 -9.17 -10.44
CA ALA A 112 -2.53 -9.84 -11.69
C ALA A 112 -1.29 -10.39 -12.42
N ASP A 113 -0.55 -11.29 -11.77
CA ASP A 113 0.58 -12.02 -12.37
C ASP A 113 0.92 -13.29 -11.56
N SER A 114 1.10 -14.43 -12.25
CA SER A 114 1.44 -15.70 -11.60
C SER A 114 2.82 -15.69 -10.91
N ARG A 115 3.71 -14.78 -11.31
CA ARG A 115 5.03 -14.63 -10.69
C ARG A 115 4.95 -14.26 -9.21
N TYR A 116 3.91 -13.54 -8.77
CA TYR A 116 3.72 -13.20 -7.35
C TYR A 116 3.45 -14.42 -6.47
N ALA A 117 2.94 -15.52 -7.03
CA ALA A 117 2.70 -16.76 -6.28
C ALA A 117 4.00 -17.52 -5.95
N ARG A 118 5.11 -17.21 -6.63
CA ARG A 118 6.39 -17.88 -6.37
C ARG A 118 6.99 -17.41 -5.04
N ALA A 119 7.56 -18.35 -4.29
CA ALA A 119 8.15 -18.08 -2.97
C ALA A 119 9.27 -17.01 -3.01
N ASP A 120 10.05 -16.94 -4.09
CA ASP A 120 11.12 -15.94 -4.26
C ASP A 120 10.61 -14.49 -4.26
N LYS A 121 9.34 -14.29 -4.64
CA LYS A 121 8.70 -12.98 -4.69
C LYS A 121 7.74 -12.76 -3.53
N ARG A 122 6.92 -13.77 -3.18
CA ARG A 122 5.96 -13.67 -2.07
C ARG A 122 6.65 -13.31 -0.77
N THR A 123 7.78 -13.96 -0.44
CA THR A 123 8.54 -13.71 0.79
C THR A 123 9.15 -12.31 0.85
N LYS A 124 9.35 -11.66 -0.31
CA LYS A 124 9.93 -10.31 -0.41
C LYS A 124 8.87 -9.20 -0.33
N LEU A 125 7.58 -9.52 -0.31
CA LEU A 125 6.53 -8.54 -0.02
C LEU A 125 6.58 -8.11 1.46
N PRO A 126 6.02 -6.95 1.84
CA PRO A 126 5.89 -6.58 3.24
C PRO A 126 5.04 -7.57 4.04
N LYS A 127 5.43 -7.85 5.30
CA LYS A 127 4.70 -8.77 6.20
C LYS A 127 3.22 -8.42 6.34
N TRP A 128 2.90 -7.13 6.37
CA TRP A 128 1.53 -6.65 6.50
C TRP A 128 0.64 -7.03 5.30
N ILE A 129 1.21 -7.25 4.11
CA ILE A 129 0.48 -7.80 2.94
C ILE A 129 0.44 -9.33 3.03
N GLN A 130 1.59 -9.95 3.36
CA GLN A 130 1.72 -11.41 3.38
C GLN A 130 0.74 -12.07 4.36
N GLN A 131 0.49 -11.46 5.52
CA GLN A 131 -0.44 -12.00 6.52
C GLN A 131 -1.90 -12.11 6.03
N PHE A 132 -2.29 -11.30 5.04
CA PHE A 132 -3.62 -11.34 4.44
C PHE A 132 -3.67 -12.13 3.13
N MET A 133 -2.54 -12.69 2.69
CA MET A 133 -2.42 -13.50 1.49
C MET A 133 -2.54 -14.99 1.87
N SER A 134 -3.75 -15.43 2.18
CA SER A 134 -4.05 -16.85 2.45
C SER A 134 -3.91 -17.70 1.18
N ASP A 135 -3.70 -19.01 1.36
CA ASP A 135 -3.51 -19.92 0.22
C ASP A 135 -4.75 -20.04 -0.66
N SER A 136 -5.94 -19.76 -0.11
CA SER A 136 -7.20 -19.62 -0.86
C SER A 136 -7.23 -18.43 -1.82
N CYS A 137 -6.34 -17.45 -1.64
CA CYS A 137 -6.25 -16.24 -2.46
C CYS A 137 -5.14 -16.33 -3.53
N LEU A 138 -4.43 -17.46 -3.60
CA LEU A 138 -3.32 -17.67 -4.53
C LEU A 138 -3.78 -18.35 -5.81
N ASN A 139 -3.14 -18.00 -6.94
CA ASN A 139 -3.36 -18.63 -8.25
C ASN A 139 -4.84 -18.73 -8.66
N LEU A 140 -5.62 -17.71 -8.30
CA LEU A 140 -7.04 -17.65 -8.65
C LEU A 140 -7.23 -17.38 -10.14
N SER A 141 -8.23 -18.04 -10.72
CA SER A 141 -8.78 -17.62 -12.01
C SER A 141 -9.56 -16.30 -11.84
N THR A 142 -9.77 -15.59 -12.94
CA THR A 142 -10.49 -14.30 -12.92
C THR A 142 -11.89 -14.45 -12.33
N ASP A 143 -12.63 -15.52 -12.65
CA ASP A 143 -13.98 -15.74 -12.14
C ASP A 143 -14.00 -16.00 -10.64
N MET A 144 -13.07 -16.81 -10.13
CA MET A 144 -12.95 -17.08 -8.69
C MET A 144 -12.53 -15.82 -7.93
N ALA A 145 -11.61 -15.03 -8.49
CA ALA A 145 -11.20 -13.75 -7.93
C ALA A 145 -12.40 -12.79 -7.83
N VAL A 146 -13.21 -12.66 -8.89
CA VAL A 146 -14.43 -11.84 -8.87
C VAL A 146 -15.42 -12.34 -7.80
N GLY A 147 -15.56 -13.66 -7.64
CA GLY A 147 -16.37 -14.26 -6.56
C GLY A 147 -15.91 -13.82 -5.17
N GLN A 148 -14.61 -13.93 -4.88
CA GLN A 148 -14.04 -13.52 -3.59
C GLN A 148 -14.15 -12.00 -3.37
N VAL A 149 -13.89 -11.19 -4.40
CA VAL A 149 -14.01 -9.73 -4.35
C VAL A 149 -15.43 -9.32 -4.00
N LYS A 150 -16.45 -9.94 -4.62
CA LYS A 150 -17.87 -9.66 -4.31
C LYS A 150 -18.21 -9.99 -2.85
N SER A 151 -17.76 -11.14 -2.35
CA SER A 151 -17.98 -11.53 -0.95
C SER A 151 -17.30 -10.56 0.02
N PHE A 152 -16.05 -10.18 -0.26
CA PHE A 152 -15.30 -9.22 0.55
C PHE A 152 -15.98 -7.85 0.62
N LEU A 153 -16.37 -7.29 -0.54
CA LEU A 153 -17.03 -5.98 -0.59
C LEU A 153 -18.38 -5.95 0.13
N ARG A 154 -19.14 -7.05 0.10
CA ARG A 154 -20.41 -7.17 0.83
C ARG A 154 -20.21 -7.23 2.35
N LEU A 155 -19.16 -7.91 2.79
CA LEU A 155 -18.81 -8.02 4.21
C LEU A 155 -18.30 -6.69 4.75
N MET A 156 -17.35 -6.05 4.06
CA MET A 156 -16.73 -4.80 4.51
C MET A 156 -17.64 -3.57 4.32
N GLY A 157 -18.71 -3.69 3.54
CA GLY A 157 -19.71 -2.63 3.37
C GLY A 157 -20.70 -2.51 4.53
N GLN A 158 -20.64 -3.39 5.54
CA GLN A 158 -21.44 -3.28 6.75
C GLN A 158 -20.94 -2.15 7.66
N PRO A 159 -21.79 -1.55 8.51
CA PRO A 159 -21.34 -0.56 9.50
C PRO A 159 -20.27 -1.16 10.41
N VAL A 160 -19.21 -0.41 10.66
CA VAL A 160 -18.09 -0.87 11.49
C VAL A 160 -18.55 -0.93 12.95
N ASP A 161 -18.40 -2.12 13.55
CA ASP A 161 -18.71 -2.32 14.96
C ASP A 161 -17.72 -1.55 15.85
N GLN A 162 -18.24 -0.80 16.82
CA GLN A 162 -17.43 0.02 17.71
C GLN A 162 -16.58 -0.83 18.65
N GLU A 163 -17.04 -2.03 19.03
CA GLU A 163 -16.28 -2.97 19.88
C GLU A 163 -15.05 -3.51 19.14
N ALA A 164 -15.19 -3.82 17.85
CA ALA A 164 -14.07 -4.23 17.00
C ALA A 164 -13.02 -3.12 16.87
N LEU A 165 -13.45 -1.85 16.81
CA LEU A 165 -12.56 -0.69 16.79
C LEU A 165 -11.79 -0.51 18.11
N GLN A 166 -12.43 -0.76 19.26
CA GLN A 166 -11.80 -0.71 20.58
C GLN A 166 -10.71 -1.78 20.73
N SER A 167 -10.85 -2.97 20.12
CA SER A 167 -9.78 -3.98 20.14
C SER A 167 -8.50 -3.55 19.41
N VAL A 168 -8.60 -2.60 18.48
CA VAL A 168 -7.49 -2.14 17.62
C VAL A 168 -6.95 -0.77 18.06
N LEU A 169 -7.71 -0.01 18.86
CA LEU A 169 -7.34 1.32 19.36
C LEU A 169 -7.11 1.25 20.86
N LEU A 170 -5.96 1.73 21.31
CA LEU A 170 -5.66 1.81 22.74
C LEU A 170 -6.22 3.10 23.32
N THR A 171 -6.96 2.99 24.42
CA THR A 171 -7.38 4.12 25.25
C THR A 171 -6.26 4.54 26.20
N LEU A 172 -6.31 5.77 26.72
CA LEU A 172 -5.32 6.27 27.68
C LEU A 172 -5.23 5.38 28.93
N GLU A 173 -6.36 4.87 29.41
CA GLU A 173 -6.41 4.00 30.58
C GLU A 173 -5.74 2.64 30.33
N GLU A 174 -5.89 2.09 29.12
CA GLU A 174 -5.23 0.82 28.73
C GLU A 174 -3.73 1.01 28.57
N VAL A 175 -3.28 2.15 28.01
CA VAL A 175 -1.85 2.47 27.92
C VAL A 175 -1.22 2.61 29.30
N GLN A 176 -1.90 3.27 30.24
CA GLN A 176 -1.43 3.42 31.63
C GLN A 176 -1.37 2.07 32.36
N LYS A 177 -2.29 1.15 32.08
CA LYS A 177 -2.25 -0.23 32.61
C LYS A 177 -1.10 -1.06 32.01
N MET A 178 -0.74 -0.83 30.75
CA MET A 178 0.37 -1.54 30.09
C MET A 178 1.76 -1.01 30.50
N ASN A 179 1.88 0.28 30.81
CA ASN A 179 3.12 0.91 31.26
C ASN A 179 2.95 1.58 32.64
N PRO A 180 2.94 0.81 33.74
CA PRO A 180 2.83 1.36 35.07
C PRO A 180 4.05 2.21 35.48
N GLU A 181 5.21 2.04 34.84
CA GLU A 181 6.47 2.71 35.21
C GLU A 181 6.66 4.12 34.59
N SER A 182 5.88 4.48 33.56
CA SER A 182 5.93 5.82 32.95
C SER A 182 4.93 6.80 33.56
N ALA A 183 4.20 6.40 34.61
CA ALA A 183 3.28 7.24 35.35
C ALA A 183 4.05 8.16 36.33
N ALA A 184 4.96 8.98 35.81
CA ALA A 184 5.36 10.19 36.51
C ALA A 184 4.15 11.16 36.47
N PRO A 185 3.81 11.83 37.58
CA PRO A 185 2.67 12.73 37.60
C PRO A 185 2.92 13.86 36.61
N VAL A 186 2.05 13.99 35.61
CA VAL A 186 1.95 15.21 34.81
C VAL A 186 1.48 16.30 35.78
N ILE A 187 2.43 17.09 36.26
CA ILE A 187 2.14 18.30 37.02
C ILE A 187 1.32 19.19 36.08
N ALA A 188 0.07 19.46 36.45
CA ALA A 188 -0.79 20.39 35.75
C ALA A 188 -0.17 21.80 35.84
N GLY A 189 0.63 22.16 34.84
CA GLY A 189 1.04 23.52 34.58
C GLY A 189 -0.04 24.21 33.75
N GLU A 190 -0.71 25.20 34.33
CA GLU A 190 -1.54 26.13 33.58
C GLU A 190 -0.71 26.82 32.49
N GLY A 191 -1.16 26.69 31.25
CA GLY A 191 -0.82 27.62 30.15
C GLY A 191 0.51 27.41 29.42
N GLY A 192 0.40 27.18 28.12
CA GLY A 192 1.48 27.44 27.16
C GLY A 192 2.22 26.20 26.68
N ALA A 193 1.99 25.84 25.42
CA ALA A 193 2.69 24.77 24.72
C ALA A 193 4.22 24.92 24.81
N MET A 194 4.92 23.84 25.16
CA MET A 194 6.36 23.75 25.00
C MET A 194 6.72 22.48 24.21
N ILE A 195 7.27 22.71 23.04
CA ILE A 195 7.92 21.74 22.15
C ILE A 195 9.15 21.19 22.89
N ILE A 196 9.33 19.87 22.90
CA ILE A 196 10.62 19.27 23.26
C ILE A 196 11.02 18.28 22.15
N GLU A 197 12.06 18.67 21.41
CA GLU A 197 12.82 17.81 20.49
C GLU A 197 13.49 16.68 21.28
N ALA A 198 13.45 15.46 20.75
CA ALA A 198 14.21 14.34 21.27
C ALA A 198 15.64 14.39 20.73
N THR A 199 16.62 14.35 21.64
CA THR A 199 18.02 13.99 21.35
C THR A 199 18.11 12.51 21.00
#